data_AF-A0A8B9KV42-F1
#
_entry.id   AF-A0A8B9KV42-F1
#
_cell.length_a   1.000
_cell.length_b   1.000
_cell.length_c   1.000
_cell.angle_alpha   90.00
_cell.angle_beta   90.00
_cell.angle_gamma   90.00
#
_symmetry.space_group_name_H-M   'P 1'
#
loop_
_entity.id
_entity.type
_entity.pdbx_description
1 polymer ?
#
loop_
_entity_poly.entity_id
_entity_poly.type
_entity_poly.pdbx_seq_one_letter_code
_entity_poly.pdbx_strand_id
1 'polypeptide(L)'
;SLLQKHNIVCVCVCVCVCVLAAKTLNCGPPPLIKDAVQDLKNEYKDGEIATYECPAYFTQAGDPHLTCRKGRWLGNGECLQPCTVNVEDMESRNIEILFGGRSKIYSKHGDFISFRCQRGFKHKDKDGFRQQCINGKIDLPSCG
;
A
#
# COMPACT_ATOMS: atom_id res chain seq x y z
N SER A 1 33.04 74.02 36.64
CA SER A 1 32.24 72.89 36.13
C SER A 1 32.96 72.28 34.94
N LEU A 2 33.71 71.20 35.14
CA LEU A 2 34.39 70.48 34.06
C LEU A 2 33.36 69.59 33.34
N LEU A 3 33.00 69.95 32.10
CA LEU A 3 32.24 69.10 31.20
C LEU A 3 33.22 68.15 30.51
N GLN A 4 33.27 66.90 30.97
CA GLN A 4 34.07 65.84 30.34
C GLN A 4 33.38 65.40 29.03
N LYS A 5 33.92 65.82 27.88
CA LYS A 5 33.45 65.32 26.57
C LYS A 5 33.99 63.91 26.36
N HIS A 6 33.12 62.91 26.48
CA HIS A 6 33.44 61.54 26.12
C HIS A 6 33.31 61.36 24.61
N ASN A 7 34.38 60.91 23.97
CA ASN A 7 34.39 60.58 22.56
C ASN A 7 34.10 59.08 22.43
N ILE A 8 32.85 58.73 22.09
CA ILE A 8 32.41 57.34 21.97
C ILE A 8 32.82 56.83 20.59
N VAL A 9 33.67 55.82 20.55
CA VAL A 9 34.09 55.14 19.31
C VAL A 9 33.31 53.83 19.19
N CYS A 10 32.41 53.75 18.23
CA CYS A 10 31.69 52.53 17.91
C CYS A 10 32.52 51.68 16.94
N VAL A 11 32.88 50.47 17.35
CA VAL A 11 33.60 49.52 16.51
C VAL A 11 32.64 48.44 16.03
N CYS A 12 32.47 48.31 14.73
CA CYS A 12 31.73 47.20 14.14
C CYS A 12 32.60 45.96 14.15
N VAL A 13 32.20 44.95 14.93
CA VAL A 13 32.89 43.66 14.99
C VAL A 13 32.20 42.70 14.03
N CYS A 14 32.93 42.24 13.02
CA CYS A 14 32.46 41.15 12.17
C CYS A 14 32.59 39.83 12.93
N VAL A 15 31.47 39.21 13.24
CA VAL A 15 31.43 37.89 13.87
C VAL A 15 31.29 36.84 12.77
N CYS A 16 32.27 35.95 12.64
CA CYS A 16 32.14 34.76 11.82
C CYS A 16 31.19 33.77 12.52
N VAL A 17 30.04 33.52 11.90
CA VAL A 17 29.10 32.50 12.36
C VAL A 17 29.21 31.29 11.44
N CYS A 18 29.53 30.13 12.00
CA CYS A 18 29.47 28.86 11.28
C CYS A 18 28.02 28.40 11.23
N VAL A 19 27.46 28.30 10.02
CA VAL A 19 26.12 27.74 9.82
C VAL A 19 26.26 26.30 9.35
N LEU A 20 25.65 25.35 10.06
CA LEU A 20 25.48 23.99 9.55
C LEU A 20 24.49 24.04 8.39
N ALA A 21 25.00 23.95 7.16
CA ALA A 21 24.14 23.72 6.00
C ALA A 21 23.58 22.30 6.09
N ALA A 22 22.28 22.17 6.34
CA ALA A 22 21.60 20.89 6.22
C ALA A 22 21.66 20.45 4.75
N LYS A 23 22.51 19.47 4.45
CA LYS A 23 22.55 18.86 3.12
C LYS A 23 21.27 18.02 3.00
N THR A 24 20.30 18.47 2.20
CA THR A 24 19.11 17.68 1.88
C THR A 24 19.58 16.46 1.10
N LEU A 25 19.48 15.28 1.72
CA LEU A 25 19.86 14.03 1.07
C LEU A 25 18.70 13.61 0.19
N ASN A 26 18.92 13.66 -1.12
CA ASN A 26 17.97 13.17 -2.11
C ASN A 26 17.89 11.65 -2.05
N CYS A 27 16.77 11.09 -2.47
CA CYS A 27 16.59 9.66 -2.63
C CYS A 27 16.91 9.25 -4.07
N GLY A 28 17.45 8.04 -4.22
CA GLY A 28 17.49 7.36 -5.52
C GLY A 28 16.10 6.83 -5.91
N PRO A 29 16.02 5.90 -6.87
CA PRO A 29 14.74 5.30 -7.26
C PRO A 29 14.02 4.66 -6.06
N PRO A 30 12.69 4.81 -5.93
CA PRO A 30 11.91 4.17 -4.88
C PRO A 30 11.87 2.65 -5.03
N PRO A 31 11.52 1.93 -3.95
CA PRO A 31 11.32 0.49 -4.03
C PRO A 31 10.17 0.14 -4.99
N LEU A 32 10.33 -0.99 -5.68
CA LEU A 32 9.29 -1.55 -6.52
C LEU A 32 8.23 -2.24 -5.66
N ILE A 33 6.97 -1.91 -5.90
CA ILE A 33 5.81 -2.53 -5.27
C ILE A 33 5.31 -3.64 -6.19
N LYS A 34 5.20 -4.85 -5.66
CA LYS A 34 4.76 -6.01 -6.43
C LYS A 34 3.35 -5.77 -6.98
N ASP A 35 3.15 -6.13 -8.25
CA ASP A 35 1.90 -6.01 -8.99
C ASP A 35 1.40 -4.57 -9.20
N ALA A 36 2.10 -3.53 -8.70
CA ALA A 36 1.73 -2.14 -8.91
C ALA A 36 2.25 -1.58 -10.25
N VAL A 37 1.54 -0.59 -10.77
CA VAL A 37 2.01 0.30 -11.83
C VAL A 37 2.72 1.48 -11.18
N GLN A 38 3.98 1.70 -11.56
CA GLN A 38 4.82 2.77 -11.01
C GLN A 38 5.53 3.52 -12.15
N ASP A 39 5.42 4.85 -12.13
CA ASP A 39 6.22 5.74 -12.99
C ASP A 39 7.30 6.40 -12.13
N LEU A 40 8.54 5.92 -12.28
CA LEU A 40 9.63 6.21 -11.35
C LEU A 40 10.72 7.06 -11.99
N LYS A 41 11.14 8.12 -11.28
CA LYS A 41 12.32 8.91 -11.60
C LYS A 41 13.58 8.25 -11.03
N ASN A 42 14.73 8.61 -11.58
CA ASN A 42 16.02 8.15 -11.05
C ASN A 42 16.42 8.86 -9.75
N GLU A 43 15.89 10.05 -9.47
CA GLU A 43 16.22 10.85 -8.29
C GLU A 43 15.01 11.65 -7.81
N TYR A 44 14.87 11.76 -6.49
CA TYR A 44 13.80 12.50 -5.81
C TYR A 44 14.35 13.39 -4.71
N LYS A 45 13.87 14.63 -4.61
CA LYS A 45 14.27 15.56 -3.54
C LYS A 45 13.65 15.18 -2.20
N ASP A 46 14.26 15.63 -1.11
CA ASP A 46 13.67 15.50 0.23
C ASP A 46 12.25 16.10 0.25
N GLY A 47 11.27 15.32 0.69
CA GLY A 47 9.85 15.65 0.70
C GLY A 47 9.08 15.30 -0.59
N GLU A 48 9.74 14.87 -1.67
CA GLU A 48 9.04 14.44 -2.87
C GLU A 48 8.35 13.08 -2.69
N ILE A 49 7.27 12.87 -3.45
CA ILE A 49 6.43 11.68 -3.41
C ILE A 49 6.52 10.95 -4.75
N ALA A 50 6.74 9.64 -4.68
CA ALA A 50 6.49 8.72 -5.78
C ALA A 50 5.14 8.03 -5.55
N THR A 51 4.32 7.99 -6.60
CA THR A 51 3.00 7.35 -6.59
C THR A 51 3.09 5.94 -7.16
N TYR A 52 2.18 5.09 -6.73
CA TYR A 52 1.94 3.78 -7.31
C TYR A 52 0.44 3.58 -7.42
N GLU A 53 0.03 2.77 -8.40
CA GLU A 53 -1.36 2.41 -8.59
C GLU A 53 -1.50 0.90 -8.67
N CYS A 54 -2.47 0.35 -7.94
CA CYS A 54 -2.80 -1.06 -8.06
C CYS A 54 -3.66 -1.29 -9.32
N PRO A 55 -3.44 -2.39 -10.06
CA PRO A 55 -4.26 -2.75 -11.21
C PRO A 55 -5.73 -2.91 -10.85
N ALA A 56 -6.60 -2.94 -11.86
CA ALA A 56 -8.02 -3.17 -11.66
C ALA A 56 -8.29 -4.42 -10.80
N TYR A 57 -9.26 -4.31 -9.89
CA TYR A 57 -9.68 -5.34 -8.93
C TYR A 57 -8.70 -5.65 -7.79
N PHE A 58 -7.46 -5.15 -7.81
CA PHE A 58 -6.57 -5.23 -6.65
C PHE A 58 -7.02 -4.23 -5.58
N THR A 59 -6.75 -4.58 -4.32
CA THR A 59 -7.01 -3.69 -3.19
C THR A 59 -5.71 -3.02 -2.77
N GLN A 60 -5.69 -1.68 -2.74
CA GLN A 60 -4.56 -0.91 -2.23
C GLN A 60 -4.50 -1.02 -0.70
N ALA A 61 -3.33 -1.38 -0.18
CA ALA A 61 -3.04 -1.55 1.24
C ALA A 61 -1.68 -0.92 1.60
N GLY A 62 -1.44 -0.70 2.89
CA GLY A 62 -0.27 0.03 3.37
C GLY A 62 -0.33 1.53 3.05
N ASP A 63 0.83 2.18 3.03
CA ASP A 63 0.92 3.61 2.70
C ASP A 63 0.62 3.86 1.21
N PRO A 64 -0.27 4.81 0.86
CA PRO A 64 -0.66 5.06 -0.53
C PRO A 64 0.42 5.75 -1.37
N HIS A 65 1.50 6.20 -0.71
CA HIS A 65 2.54 7.03 -1.29
C HIS A 65 3.91 6.64 -0.74
N LEU A 66 4.92 6.70 -1.59
CA LEU A 66 6.31 6.57 -1.18
C LEU A 66 6.91 7.97 -1.05
N THR A 67 7.32 8.37 0.15
CA THR A 67 7.85 9.73 0.42
C THR A 67 9.36 9.67 0.63
N CYS A 68 10.10 10.46 -0.12
CA CYS A 68 11.53 10.63 0.12
C CYS A 68 11.75 11.49 1.36
N ARG A 69 12.47 10.97 2.35
CA ARG A 69 12.85 11.73 3.54
C ARG A 69 14.30 11.44 3.94
N LYS A 70 15.15 12.46 3.88
CA LYS A 70 16.57 12.44 4.25
C LYS A 70 17.29 11.22 3.63
N GLY A 71 17.11 11.04 2.32
CA GLY A 71 17.72 9.98 1.50
C GLY A 71 17.15 8.58 1.74
N ARG A 72 16.01 8.46 2.42
CA ARG A 72 15.31 7.19 2.65
C ARG A 72 13.87 7.28 2.16
N TRP A 73 13.40 6.18 1.60
CA TRP A 73 12.00 6.04 1.24
C TRP A 73 11.18 5.64 2.47
N LEU A 74 10.10 6.37 2.69
CA LEU A 74 9.04 6.06 3.64
C LEU A 74 7.82 5.57 2.86
N GLY A 75 7.08 4.64 3.45
CA GLY A 75 5.98 3.97 2.79
C GLY A 75 6.35 2.55 2.37
N ASN A 76 5.43 1.62 2.56
CA ASN A 76 5.60 0.23 2.14
C ASN A 76 4.84 -0.08 0.86
N GLY A 77 3.61 0.43 0.72
CA GLY A 77 2.72 0.28 -0.43
C GLY A 77 2.47 -1.17 -0.85
N GLU A 78 1.22 -1.62 -0.85
CA GLU A 78 0.90 -3.01 -1.14
C GLU A 78 -0.33 -3.12 -2.04
N CYS A 79 -0.26 -4.00 -3.04
CA CYS A 79 -1.39 -4.35 -3.88
C CYS A 79 -1.83 -5.78 -3.55
N LEU A 80 -2.98 -5.90 -2.89
CA LEU A 80 -3.54 -7.19 -2.48
C LEU A 80 -4.36 -7.78 -3.61
N GLN A 81 -4.04 -9.02 -3.97
CA GLN A 81 -4.60 -9.69 -5.12
C GLN A 81 -6.10 -10.01 -4.91
N PRO A 82 -6.93 -9.85 -5.96
CA PRO A 82 -8.30 -10.35 -5.94
C PRO A 82 -8.31 -11.87 -6.03
N CYS A 83 -9.36 -12.49 -5.49
CA CYS A 83 -9.59 -13.91 -5.63
C CYS A 83 -10.42 -14.17 -6.87
N THR A 84 -10.09 -15.25 -7.58
CA THR A 84 -10.86 -15.76 -8.69
C THR A 84 -11.41 -17.13 -8.30
N VAL A 85 -12.73 -17.30 -8.44
CA VAL A 85 -13.36 -18.61 -8.33
C VAL A 85 -13.81 -19.04 -9.71
N ASN A 86 -13.33 -20.19 -10.18
CA ASN A 86 -13.72 -20.78 -11.45
C ASN A 86 -14.77 -21.88 -11.23
N VAL A 87 -15.39 -22.32 -12.33
CA VAL A 87 -16.45 -23.34 -12.29
C VAL A 87 -15.90 -24.72 -11.94
N GLU A 88 -14.71 -25.06 -12.44
CA GLU A 88 -14.05 -26.36 -12.24
C GLU A 88 -13.74 -26.64 -10.75
N ASP A 89 -13.25 -25.64 -10.02
CA ASP A 89 -12.97 -25.73 -8.59
C ASP A 89 -14.25 -25.91 -7.77
N MET A 90 -15.37 -25.33 -8.22
CA MET A 90 -16.67 -25.49 -7.58
C MET A 90 -17.28 -26.88 -7.87
N GLU A 91 -17.21 -27.32 -9.12
CA GLU A 91 -17.72 -28.62 -9.56
C GLU A 91 -16.98 -29.78 -8.88
N SER A 92 -15.65 -29.72 -8.80
CA SER A 92 -14.84 -30.74 -8.10
C SER A 92 -15.16 -30.86 -6.60
N ARG A 93 -15.77 -29.83 -6.00
CA ARG A 93 -16.14 -29.77 -4.58
C ARG A 93 -17.65 -29.88 -4.33
N ASN A 94 -18.45 -30.03 -5.38
CA ASN A 94 -19.92 -30.09 -5.34
C ASN A 94 -20.55 -28.85 -4.68
N ILE A 95 -20.00 -27.65 -4.94
CA ILE A 95 -20.48 -26.38 -4.40
C ILE A 95 -20.97 -25.45 -5.52
N GLU A 96 -21.75 -24.43 -5.16
CA GLU A 96 -22.13 -23.32 -6.04
C GLU A 96 -22.25 -22.02 -5.23
N ILE A 97 -22.12 -20.88 -5.90
CA ILE A 97 -22.23 -19.55 -5.27
C ILE A 97 -23.71 -19.24 -4.98
N LEU A 98 -23.98 -18.68 -3.80
CA LEU A 98 -25.33 -18.33 -3.34
C LEU A 98 -25.91 -17.10 -4.04
N PHE A 99 -25.08 -16.06 -4.23
CA PHE A 99 -25.49 -14.77 -4.76
C PHE A 99 -24.45 -14.28 -5.78
N GLY A 100 -24.91 -13.88 -6.97
CA GLY A 100 -24.04 -13.53 -8.10
C GLY A 100 -24.34 -14.39 -9.33
N GLY A 101 -23.89 -13.95 -10.50
CA GLY A 101 -24.03 -14.74 -11.74
C GLY A 101 -23.21 -16.03 -11.70
N ARG A 102 -23.54 -17.00 -12.56
CA ARG A 102 -22.83 -18.29 -12.71
C ARG A 102 -21.44 -18.17 -13.38
N SER A 103 -20.93 -16.96 -13.61
CA SER A 103 -19.67 -16.70 -14.32
C SER A 103 -18.51 -16.46 -13.35
N LYS A 104 -17.29 -16.45 -13.90
CA LYS A 104 -16.02 -16.17 -13.18
C LYS A 104 -16.18 -14.97 -12.22
N ILE A 105 -16.16 -15.24 -10.92
CA ILE A 105 -16.26 -14.18 -9.91
C ILE A 105 -14.85 -13.71 -9.56
N TYR A 106 -14.61 -12.43 -9.83
CA TYR A 106 -13.50 -11.70 -9.24
C TYR A 106 -14.01 -11.03 -7.96
N SER A 107 -13.41 -11.37 -6.84
CA SER A 107 -13.73 -10.81 -5.53
C SER A 107 -12.53 -10.02 -5.03
N LYS A 108 -12.72 -8.76 -4.63
CA LYS A 108 -11.61 -7.95 -4.12
C LYS A 108 -11.09 -8.55 -2.82
N HIS A 109 -9.84 -8.26 -2.48
CA HIS A 109 -9.33 -8.64 -1.17
C HIS A 109 -10.21 -8.02 -0.06
N GLY A 110 -10.56 -8.85 0.92
CA GLY A 110 -11.42 -8.48 2.05
C GLY A 110 -12.90 -8.78 1.85
N ASP A 111 -13.34 -8.95 0.60
CA ASP A 111 -14.72 -9.32 0.27
C ASP A 111 -15.04 -10.76 0.66
N PHE A 112 -16.34 -11.06 0.76
CA PHE A 112 -16.84 -12.38 1.10
C PHE A 112 -17.64 -12.99 -0.06
N ILE A 113 -17.40 -14.27 -0.32
CA ILE A 113 -18.21 -15.10 -1.22
C ILE A 113 -18.95 -16.12 -0.37
N SER A 114 -20.25 -16.24 -0.59
CA SER A 114 -21.08 -17.24 0.09
C SER A 114 -21.42 -18.38 -0.87
N PHE A 115 -21.22 -19.60 -0.42
CA PHE A 115 -21.41 -20.83 -1.17
C PHE A 115 -22.56 -21.65 -0.58
N ARG A 116 -23.05 -22.63 -1.33
CA ARG A 116 -23.90 -23.73 -0.85
C ARG A 116 -23.54 -25.01 -1.59
N CYS A 117 -24.00 -26.15 -1.06
CA CYS A 117 -23.89 -27.40 -1.79
C CYS A 117 -24.78 -27.39 -3.04
N GLN A 118 -24.27 -28.04 -4.09
CA GLN A 118 -25.08 -28.41 -5.24
C GLN A 118 -26.18 -29.40 -4.83
N ARG A 119 -27.24 -29.44 -5.65
CA ARG A 119 -28.39 -30.32 -5.39
C ARG A 119 -27.93 -31.78 -5.31
N GLY A 120 -28.29 -32.45 -4.21
CA GLY A 120 -27.98 -33.86 -3.97
C GLY A 120 -26.79 -34.10 -3.04
N PHE A 121 -26.02 -33.06 -2.72
CA PHE A 121 -24.88 -33.14 -1.80
C PHE A 121 -25.21 -32.51 -0.45
N LYS A 122 -24.49 -32.94 0.59
CA LYS A 122 -24.66 -32.44 1.96
C LYS A 122 -23.39 -31.81 2.49
N HIS A 123 -23.57 -30.99 3.52
CA HIS A 123 -22.46 -30.40 4.26
C HIS A 123 -21.65 -31.52 4.92
N LYS A 124 -20.32 -31.45 4.83
CA LYS A 124 -19.40 -32.35 5.55
C LYS A 124 -19.06 -31.86 6.98
N ASP A 125 -19.40 -30.61 7.29
CA ASP A 125 -19.22 -29.85 8.54
C ASP A 125 -17.82 -29.75 9.17
N LYS A 126 -17.30 -28.52 9.04
CA LYS A 126 -16.58 -27.61 9.97
C LYS A 126 -16.24 -26.32 9.18
N ASP A 127 -16.20 -26.43 7.85
CA ASP A 127 -15.93 -25.36 6.90
C ASP A 127 -17.06 -24.34 6.87
N GLY A 128 -16.72 -23.06 7.00
CA GLY A 128 -17.66 -21.97 6.75
C GLY A 128 -18.06 -21.95 5.28
N PHE A 129 -19.34 -21.76 4.97
CA PHE A 129 -19.76 -21.53 3.57
C PHE A 129 -19.66 -20.06 3.16
N ARG A 130 -19.28 -19.17 4.08
CA ARG A 130 -18.96 -17.77 3.81
C ARG A 130 -17.45 -17.58 3.92
N GLN A 131 -16.81 -17.40 2.79
CA GLN A 131 -15.36 -17.37 2.66
C GLN A 131 -14.86 -15.98 2.32
N GLN A 132 -13.77 -15.57 2.95
CA GLN A 132 -13.15 -14.27 2.69
C GLN A 132 -12.03 -14.41 1.66
N CYS A 133 -11.93 -13.45 0.75
CA CYS A 133 -10.79 -13.36 -0.14
C CYS A 133 -9.58 -12.76 0.57
N ILE A 134 -8.51 -13.54 0.74
CA ILE A 134 -7.27 -13.13 1.40
C ILE A 134 -6.12 -13.17 0.40
N ASN A 135 -5.75 -12.00 -0.14
CA ASN A 135 -4.62 -11.79 -1.05
C ASN A 135 -4.51 -12.88 -2.13
N GLY A 136 -5.54 -13.00 -2.97
CA GLY A 136 -5.59 -13.97 -4.07
C GLY A 136 -5.98 -15.39 -3.67
N LYS A 137 -6.07 -15.70 -2.36
CA LYS A 137 -6.47 -17.00 -1.84
C LYS A 137 -7.86 -16.96 -1.23
N ILE A 138 -8.70 -17.91 -1.64
CA ILE A 138 -10.00 -18.18 -1.02
C ILE A 138 -10.08 -19.66 -0.67
N ASP A 139 -10.52 -19.98 0.54
CA ASP A 139 -10.57 -21.35 1.03
C ASP A 139 -11.92 -21.98 0.69
N LEU A 140 -11.99 -22.75 -0.41
CA LEU A 140 -13.28 -23.26 -0.90
C LEU A 140 -13.83 -24.41 -0.04
N PRO A 141 -15.08 -24.35 0.42
CA PRO A 141 -15.72 -25.44 1.17
C PRO A 141 -15.91 -26.67 0.27
N SER A 142 -16.30 -27.80 0.86
CA SER A 142 -16.64 -29.02 0.10
C SER A 142 -17.90 -29.71 0.61
N CYS A 143 -18.62 -30.34 -0.31
CA CYS A 143 -19.82 -31.14 -0.03
C CYS A 143 -19.64 -32.59 -0.46
N GLY A 144 -20.39 -33.50 0.16
CA GLY A 144 -20.38 -34.93 -0.16
C GLY A 144 -21.56 -35.70 0.38
#